data_AF-A0BUS8-F1
#
_entry.id   AF-A0BUS8-F1
#
_cell.length_a   1.000
_cell.length_b   1.000
_cell.length_c   1.000
_cell.angle_alpha   90.00
_cell.angle_beta   90.00
_cell.angle_gamma   90.00
#
_symmetry.space_group_name_H-M   'P 1'
#
loop_
_entity.id
_entity.type
_entity.pdbx_description
1 polymer ?
#
loop_
_entity_poly.entity_id
_entity_poly.type
_entity_poly.pdbx_seq_one_letter_code
_entity_poly.pdbx_strand_id
1 'polypeptide(L)'
;MKINQPFQVFVRIRSHSDSTNPIEVVNENILRISNREMSFQKIFTENDSNLSVYEGTLSKFISKIFEGFNMTVLCYGMTGSGKTHTMFGNSQDHYGIVYQAVKELFQLKKNGFIKISFYEIYNEQIIDLLDQSSQNLQVQEDKNGDTQIPGLSQQCIVDEDHLVQLIQQAQKRRQLASTASNQYSSRSHAIVQIQVVNYDEKKNIKYDGKLILADLAGSERCYNYKNGGTQKIQQEGQNINKSLLALGQCIMMLNQSKSHIPYRNSKLTRILKQSLSGNSMTLFIACISKQYSEETENTLKYAQQACAIKTSLTQAMTSIKMEQPKRSISIEIQNLEQQLNSYFVINNGLHKNLNTLYQNVQKEQETKVIVQNVEQQIASNMRKQKLIINQIKGLIVEKENQDKSFTYRGSEVRFCDLSNKSSIISQIQPHTADQSCQTERVYDPIYFDVKLGRNNSQQTPNTIEIHKIPESKRFSNPFLSTMVQEEKTQKDVLQDRTNRFKIKIK
;
A
#
# COMPACT_ATOMS: atom_id res chain seq x y z
N MET A 1 -5.17 -41.44 13.00
CA MET A 1 -3.75 -41.83 12.81
C MET A 1 -2.89 -40.59 13.05
N LYS A 2 -1.82 -40.69 13.87
CA LYS A 2 -0.86 -39.59 14.07
C LYS A 2 0.24 -39.73 13.02
N ILE A 3 0.48 -38.70 12.21
CA ILE A 3 1.54 -38.71 11.20
C ILE A 3 2.63 -37.73 11.64
N ASN A 4 3.83 -38.24 11.93
CA ASN A 4 4.96 -37.40 12.23
C ASN A 4 5.62 -36.95 10.93
N GLN A 5 5.80 -35.64 10.76
CA GLN A 5 6.41 -35.07 9.56
C GLN A 5 7.37 -33.95 9.95
N PRO A 6 8.52 -33.82 9.26
CA PRO A 6 9.40 -32.69 9.44
C PRO A 6 8.74 -31.40 8.92
N PHE A 7 9.24 -30.25 9.37
CA PHE A 7 8.98 -28.99 8.67
C PHE A 7 9.44 -29.09 7.22
N GLN A 8 8.73 -28.41 6.33
CA GLN A 8 9.18 -28.20 4.96
C GLN A 8 9.79 -26.80 4.87
N VAL A 9 11.11 -26.74 4.71
CA VAL A 9 11.86 -25.50 4.74
C VAL A 9 12.32 -25.14 3.33
N PHE A 10 11.93 -23.94 2.90
CA PHE A 10 12.23 -23.40 1.58
C PHE A 10 13.03 -22.11 1.74
N VAL A 11 13.91 -21.83 0.78
CA VAL A 11 14.59 -20.54 0.69
C VAL A 11 14.06 -19.79 -0.52
N ARG A 12 13.79 -18.49 -0.36
CA ARG A 12 13.45 -17.61 -1.48
C ARG A 12 14.43 -16.45 -1.53
N ILE A 13 15.15 -16.37 -2.64
CA ILE A 13 16.14 -15.33 -2.92
C ILE A 13 15.48 -14.24 -3.74
N ARG A 14 15.70 -12.97 -3.36
CA ARG A 14 15.33 -11.80 -4.15
C ARG A 14 16.55 -11.07 -4.67
N SER A 15 16.47 -10.64 -5.93
CA SER A 15 17.49 -9.81 -6.54
C SER A 15 17.51 -8.42 -5.89
N HIS A 16 18.71 -7.89 -5.69
CA HIS A 16 18.96 -6.48 -5.44
C HIS A 16 20.10 -6.06 -6.36
N SER A 17 20.04 -4.83 -6.89
CA SER A 17 21.02 -4.24 -7.79
C SER A 17 22.45 -4.33 -7.25
N ASP A 18 23.35 -4.82 -8.11
CA ASP A 18 24.81 -4.75 -8.04
C ASP A 18 25.46 -5.03 -6.68
N SER A 19 25.72 -6.30 -6.39
CA SER A 19 26.74 -6.68 -5.41
C SER A 19 27.42 -7.99 -5.78
N THR A 20 28.75 -8.03 -5.61
CA THR A 20 29.56 -9.24 -5.67
C THR A 20 29.05 -10.26 -4.65
N ASN A 21 28.51 -11.37 -5.14
CA ASN A 21 27.67 -12.31 -4.37
C ASN A 21 28.51 -13.35 -3.62
N PRO A 22 28.37 -13.49 -2.29
CA PRO A 22 28.86 -14.66 -1.56
C PRO A 22 27.79 -15.76 -1.42
N ILE A 23 26.60 -15.59 -2.02
CA ILE A 23 25.50 -16.57 -2.04
C ILE A 23 25.42 -17.19 -3.44
N GLU A 24 25.62 -18.50 -3.51
CA GLU A 24 25.60 -19.30 -4.72
C GLU A 24 24.53 -20.39 -4.58
N VAL A 25 23.65 -20.52 -5.57
CA VAL A 25 22.70 -21.64 -5.65
C VAL A 25 23.41 -22.76 -6.42
N VAL A 26 23.87 -23.78 -5.71
CA VAL A 26 24.62 -24.91 -6.29
C VAL A 26 23.68 -25.79 -7.11
N ASN A 27 22.47 -26.02 -6.61
CA ASN A 27 21.36 -26.68 -7.32
C ASN A 27 20.02 -26.30 -6.66
N GLU A 28 18.91 -26.95 -7.06
CA GLU A 28 17.57 -26.63 -6.58
C GLU A 28 17.34 -26.84 -5.06
N ASN A 29 18.26 -27.52 -4.36
CA ASN A 29 18.18 -27.83 -2.93
C ASN A 29 19.35 -27.30 -2.10
N ILE A 30 20.50 -27.02 -2.72
CA ILE A 30 21.75 -26.67 -2.04
C ILE A 30 22.13 -25.21 -2.30
N LEU A 31 22.27 -24.46 -1.22
CA LEU A 31 22.75 -23.09 -1.20
C LEU A 31 24.14 -23.04 -0.55
N ARG A 32 25.09 -22.37 -1.18
CA ARG A 32 26.43 -22.13 -0.64
C ARG A 32 26.56 -20.65 -0.23
N ILE A 33 26.99 -20.44 1.02
CA ILE A 33 27.29 -19.12 1.58
C ILE A 33 28.59 -19.19 2.37
N SER A 34 29.55 -18.29 2.08
CA SER A 34 30.84 -18.24 2.80
C SER A 34 31.55 -19.61 2.87
N ASN A 35 31.60 -20.35 1.75
CA ASN A 35 32.13 -21.73 1.62
C ASN A 35 31.42 -22.80 2.46
N ARG A 36 30.21 -22.56 2.95
CA ARG A 36 29.38 -23.55 3.65
C ARG A 36 28.15 -23.87 2.83
N GLU A 37 27.89 -25.16 2.62
CA GLU A 37 26.70 -25.64 1.94
C GLU A 37 25.57 -25.93 2.92
N MET A 38 24.36 -25.53 2.55
CA MET A 38 23.13 -25.69 3.33
C MET A 38 22.06 -26.32 2.44
N SER A 39 21.35 -27.32 2.96
CA SER A 39 20.36 -28.10 2.20
C SER A 39 18.94 -27.78 2.67
N PHE A 40 18.04 -27.53 1.71
CA PHE A 40 16.64 -27.18 1.92
C PHE A 40 15.72 -28.00 1.00
N GLN A 41 14.40 -27.99 1.25
CA GLN A 41 13.43 -28.70 0.39
C GLN A 41 13.37 -28.14 -1.03
N LYS A 42 13.51 -26.83 -1.19
CA LYS A 42 13.68 -26.15 -2.48
C LYS A 42 14.20 -24.73 -2.27
N ILE A 43 15.02 -24.27 -3.21
CA ILE A 43 15.51 -22.89 -3.29
C ILE A 43 14.84 -22.23 -4.50
N PHE A 44 14.11 -21.16 -4.24
CA PHE A 44 13.53 -20.29 -5.25
C PHE A 44 14.45 -19.10 -5.46
N THR A 45 14.77 -18.83 -6.72
CA THR A 45 15.63 -17.74 -7.19
C THR A 45 14.81 -16.50 -7.53
N GLU A 46 15.47 -15.43 -7.93
CA GLU A 46 14.82 -14.22 -8.43
C GLU A 46 13.95 -14.43 -9.67
N ASN A 47 14.15 -15.52 -10.40
CA ASN A 47 13.38 -15.87 -11.59
C ASN A 47 12.05 -16.57 -11.24
N ASP A 48 11.86 -16.99 -9.99
CA ASP A 48 10.67 -17.72 -9.56
C ASP A 48 9.53 -16.76 -9.18
N SER A 49 8.43 -16.89 -9.93
CA SER A 49 7.20 -16.14 -9.69
C SER A 49 6.53 -16.51 -8.36
N ASN A 50 5.62 -15.66 -7.86
CA ASN A 50 4.81 -16.01 -6.69
C ASN A 50 3.97 -17.28 -6.90
N LEU A 51 3.46 -17.49 -8.12
CA LEU A 51 2.72 -18.70 -8.47
C LEU A 51 3.62 -19.94 -8.37
N SER A 52 4.83 -19.87 -8.93
CA SER A 52 5.82 -20.96 -8.87
C SER A 52 6.21 -21.31 -7.43
N VAL A 53 6.31 -20.30 -6.55
CA VAL A 53 6.50 -20.53 -5.11
C VAL A 53 5.30 -21.27 -4.51
N TYR A 54 4.07 -20.79 -4.75
CA TYR A 54 2.86 -21.43 -4.24
C TYR A 54 2.72 -22.90 -4.68
N GLU A 55 2.91 -23.17 -5.98
CA GLU A 55 2.86 -24.52 -6.57
C GLU A 55 3.99 -25.41 -6.03
N GLY A 56 5.18 -24.83 -5.84
CA GLY A 56 6.33 -25.53 -5.28
C GLY A 56 6.18 -25.88 -3.80
N THR A 57 5.38 -25.12 -3.04
CA THR A 57 5.22 -25.26 -1.59
C THR A 57 3.85 -25.76 -1.15
N LEU A 58 2.81 -24.92 -1.17
CA LEU A 58 1.55 -25.15 -0.44
C LEU A 58 0.52 -25.93 -1.27
N SER A 59 0.46 -25.71 -2.59
CA SER A 59 -0.57 -26.30 -3.47
C SER A 59 -0.65 -27.83 -3.34
N LYS A 60 0.50 -28.51 -3.19
CA LYS A 60 0.59 -29.97 -3.01
C LYS A 60 -0.18 -30.52 -1.81
N PHE A 61 -0.51 -29.66 -0.84
CA PHE A 61 -1.16 -30.06 0.40
C PHE A 61 -2.49 -29.38 0.64
N ILE A 62 -2.85 -28.36 -0.14
CA ILE A 62 -4.00 -27.50 0.16
C ILE A 62 -5.31 -28.30 0.20
N SER A 63 -5.45 -29.34 -0.65
CA SER A 63 -6.59 -30.25 -0.66
C SER A 63 -6.81 -30.98 0.67
N LYS A 64 -5.74 -31.26 1.43
CA LYS A 64 -5.83 -31.94 2.73
C LYS A 64 -6.56 -31.11 3.79
N ILE A 65 -6.70 -29.79 3.61
CA ILE A 65 -7.47 -28.96 4.54
C ILE A 65 -8.93 -29.44 4.63
N PHE A 66 -9.49 -29.92 3.51
CA PHE A 66 -10.88 -30.41 3.43
C PHE A 66 -11.08 -31.73 4.18
N GLU A 67 -9.99 -32.40 4.54
CA GLU A 67 -9.95 -33.59 5.40
C GLU A 67 -9.62 -33.23 6.86
N GLY A 68 -9.64 -31.95 7.22
CA GLY A 68 -9.41 -31.48 8.58
C GLY A 68 -7.95 -31.41 8.99
N PHE A 69 -7.00 -31.39 8.05
CA PHE A 69 -5.59 -31.18 8.37
C PHE A 69 -5.27 -29.69 8.52
N ASN A 70 -4.56 -29.36 9.60
CA ASN A 70 -4.07 -28.02 9.83
C ASN A 70 -2.76 -27.77 9.09
N MET A 71 -2.57 -26.55 8.63
CA MET A 71 -1.40 -26.12 7.89
C MET A 71 -0.96 -24.72 8.34
N THR A 72 0.34 -24.47 8.29
CA THR A 72 0.93 -23.16 8.58
C THR A 72 2.01 -22.84 7.55
N VAL A 73 1.98 -21.64 6.98
CA VAL A 73 3.08 -21.08 6.19
C VAL A 73 3.65 -19.87 6.91
N LEU A 74 4.96 -19.91 7.19
CA LEU A 74 5.70 -18.82 7.82
C LEU A 74 6.64 -18.19 6.79
N CYS A 75 6.53 -16.88 6.55
CA CYS A 75 7.55 -16.12 5.83
C CYS A 75 8.43 -15.39 6.84
N TYR A 76 9.74 -15.68 6.83
CA TYR A 76 10.72 -15.16 7.80
C TYR A 76 11.95 -14.58 7.10
N GLY A 77 12.53 -13.50 7.65
CA GLY A 77 13.72 -12.84 7.14
C GLY A 77 13.72 -11.34 7.43
N MET A 78 14.77 -10.63 7.02
CA MET A 78 14.90 -9.19 7.28
C MET A 78 13.89 -8.35 6.50
N THR A 79 13.66 -7.11 6.90
CA THR A 79 12.87 -6.13 6.13
C THR A 79 13.47 -5.94 4.74
N GLY A 80 12.59 -5.89 3.73
CA GLY A 80 13.02 -5.82 2.33
C GLY A 80 13.38 -7.16 1.69
N SER A 81 13.48 -8.27 2.45
CA SER A 81 13.82 -9.58 1.88
C SER A 81 12.70 -10.27 1.07
N GLY A 82 11.50 -9.67 1.02
CA GLY A 82 10.39 -10.14 0.20
C GLY A 82 9.35 -11.01 0.92
N LYS A 83 9.28 -11.00 2.25
CA LYS A 83 8.25 -11.70 3.04
C LYS A 83 6.81 -11.34 2.60
N THR A 84 6.46 -10.05 2.68
CA THR A 84 5.14 -9.54 2.29
C THR A 84 4.84 -9.76 0.81
N HIS A 85 5.84 -9.61 -0.07
CA HIS A 85 5.65 -9.93 -1.49
C HIS A 85 5.35 -11.43 -1.68
N THR A 86 6.01 -12.32 -0.94
CA THR A 86 5.74 -13.75 -1.02
C THR A 86 4.36 -14.10 -0.50
N MET A 87 3.97 -13.51 0.64
CA MET A 87 2.71 -13.83 1.29
C MET A 87 1.50 -13.23 0.55
N PHE A 88 1.57 -11.96 0.18
CA PHE A 88 0.46 -11.22 -0.40
C PHE A 88 0.68 -10.80 -1.85
N GLY A 89 1.90 -10.43 -2.23
CA GLY A 89 2.18 -9.85 -3.55
C GLY A 89 1.92 -8.34 -3.59
N ASN A 90 2.02 -7.75 -4.78
CA ASN A 90 1.90 -6.29 -4.98
C ASN A 90 0.80 -5.87 -5.98
N SER A 91 0.26 -6.80 -6.76
CA SER A 91 -0.71 -6.56 -7.84
C SER A 91 -1.43 -7.86 -8.20
N GLN A 92 -2.52 -7.77 -8.96
CA GLN A 92 -3.30 -8.92 -9.45
C GLN A 92 -2.43 -9.94 -10.20
N ASP A 93 -1.49 -9.46 -11.03
CA ASP A 93 -0.57 -10.33 -11.79
C ASP A 93 0.52 -10.99 -10.93
N HIS A 94 0.67 -10.54 -9.68
CA HIS A 94 1.73 -10.97 -8.78
C HIS A 94 1.18 -11.42 -7.43
N TYR A 95 -0.03 -11.96 -7.40
CA TYR A 95 -0.66 -12.46 -6.19
C TYR A 95 0.22 -13.49 -5.46
N GLY A 96 0.39 -13.25 -4.15
CA GLY A 96 1.17 -14.11 -3.25
C GLY A 96 0.40 -15.34 -2.78
N ILE A 97 1.01 -16.09 -1.88
CA ILE A 97 0.50 -17.37 -1.36
C ILE A 97 -0.93 -17.27 -0.84
N VAL A 98 -1.31 -16.19 -0.16
CA VAL A 98 -2.67 -16.03 0.41
C VAL A 98 -3.74 -16.08 -0.67
N TYR A 99 -3.57 -15.29 -1.74
CA TYR A 99 -4.53 -15.20 -2.82
C TYR A 99 -4.58 -16.50 -3.62
N GLN A 100 -3.42 -17.07 -3.94
CA GLN A 100 -3.35 -18.34 -4.68
C GLN A 100 -3.98 -19.50 -3.90
N ALA A 101 -3.72 -19.57 -2.59
CA ALA A 101 -4.31 -20.58 -1.72
C ALA A 101 -5.83 -20.51 -1.75
N VAL A 102 -6.41 -19.33 -1.59
CA VAL A 102 -7.87 -19.25 -1.52
C VAL A 102 -8.53 -19.46 -2.88
N LYS A 103 -7.93 -18.99 -3.97
CA LYS A 103 -8.38 -19.32 -5.32
C LYS A 103 -8.51 -20.84 -5.48
N GLU A 104 -7.48 -21.60 -5.11
CA GLU A 104 -7.53 -23.07 -5.18
C GLU A 104 -8.54 -23.66 -4.18
N LEU A 105 -8.66 -23.11 -2.97
CA LEU A 105 -9.67 -23.56 -2.01
C LEU A 105 -11.10 -23.42 -2.55
N PHE A 106 -11.45 -22.32 -3.22
CA PHE A 106 -12.78 -22.16 -3.81
C PHE A 106 -13.02 -23.11 -4.98
N GLN A 107 -11.99 -23.40 -5.78
CA GLN A 107 -12.09 -24.39 -6.85
C GLN A 107 -12.31 -25.81 -6.31
N LEU A 108 -11.69 -26.14 -5.16
CA LEU A 108 -11.80 -27.45 -4.52
C LEU A 108 -13.01 -27.59 -3.58
N LYS A 109 -13.61 -26.48 -3.17
CA LYS A 109 -14.74 -26.45 -2.24
C LYS A 109 -15.94 -27.18 -2.85
N LYS A 110 -16.41 -28.20 -2.15
CA LYS A 110 -17.63 -28.95 -2.50
C LYS A 110 -18.77 -28.59 -1.56
N ASN A 111 -18.61 -28.92 -0.28
CA ASN A 111 -19.62 -28.74 0.77
C ASN A 111 -19.07 -27.88 1.90
N GLY A 112 -19.96 -27.15 2.58
CA GLY A 112 -19.61 -26.34 3.75
C GLY A 112 -19.13 -24.93 3.39
N PHE A 113 -18.25 -24.37 4.21
CA PHE A 113 -17.93 -22.95 4.15
C PHE A 113 -16.49 -22.64 4.55
N ILE A 114 -16.03 -21.48 4.12
CA ILE A 114 -14.68 -20.98 4.40
C ILE A 114 -14.82 -19.69 5.20
N LYS A 115 -14.09 -19.59 6.30
CA LYS A 115 -14.01 -18.39 7.13
C LYS A 115 -12.60 -17.81 7.12
N ILE A 116 -12.51 -16.50 7.27
CA ILE A 116 -11.25 -15.77 7.42
C ILE A 116 -11.25 -14.94 8.70
N SER A 117 -10.11 -14.96 9.37
CA SER A 117 -9.70 -13.92 10.32
C SER A 117 -8.40 -13.33 9.81
N PHE A 118 -8.24 -12.01 9.94
CA PHE A 118 -6.99 -11.34 9.63
C PHE A 118 -6.68 -10.37 10.76
N TYR A 119 -5.54 -10.56 11.40
CA TYR A 119 -5.10 -9.75 12.51
C TYR A 119 -3.60 -9.50 12.41
N GLU A 120 -3.14 -8.48 13.13
CA GLU A 120 -1.73 -8.25 13.32
C GLU A 120 -1.32 -8.32 14.78
N ILE A 121 -0.06 -8.70 14.99
CA ILE A 121 0.60 -8.64 16.29
C ILE A 121 1.64 -7.53 16.21
N TYR A 122 1.40 -6.45 16.93
CA TYR A 122 2.32 -5.32 17.04
C TYR A 122 2.52 -4.97 18.50
N ASN A 123 3.78 -4.83 18.92
CA ASN A 123 4.11 -4.46 20.30
C ASN A 123 3.42 -5.37 21.35
N GLU A 124 3.34 -6.68 21.09
CA GLU A 124 2.60 -7.67 21.90
C GLU A 124 1.10 -7.37 22.09
N GLN A 125 0.52 -6.54 21.22
CA GLN A 125 -0.92 -6.32 21.11
C GLN A 125 -1.47 -7.02 19.88
N ILE A 126 -2.67 -7.60 20.00
CA ILE A 126 -3.35 -8.26 18.88
C ILE A 126 -4.45 -7.32 18.39
N ILE A 127 -4.36 -6.92 17.13
CA ILE A 127 -5.29 -5.98 16.51
C ILE A 127 -6.03 -6.74 15.40
N ASP A 128 -7.35 -6.78 15.49
CA ASP A 128 -8.20 -7.32 14.44
C ASP A 128 -8.22 -6.36 13.24
N LEU A 129 -7.87 -6.85 12.06
CA LEU A 129 -7.84 -6.04 10.85
C LEU A 129 -9.15 -6.09 10.07
N LEU A 130 -10.08 -7.01 10.39
CA LEU A 130 -11.40 -7.09 9.78
C LEU A 130 -12.46 -6.34 10.59
N ASP A 131 -12.29 -6.22 11.91
CA ASP A 131 -13.19 -5.47 12.80
C ASP A 131 -12.48 -4.31 13.53
N GLN A 132 -13.03 -3.08 13.42
CA GLN A 132 -12.50 -1.87 14.07
C GLN A 132 -12.92 -1.72 15.54
N SER A 133 -13.93 -2.47 15.98
CA SER A 133 -14.44 -2.39 17.35
C SER A 133 -13.48 -3.02 18.38
N SER A 134 -12.59 -3.91 17.93
CA SER A 134 -11.70 -4.68 18.77
C SER A 134 -10.50 -3.87 19.24
N GLN A 135 -10.30 -3.78 20.56
CA GLN A 135 -9.08 -3.24 21.16
C GLN A 135 -8.28 -4.36 21.86
N ASN A 136 -7.05 -4.59 21.38
CA ASN A 136 -6.04 -5.49 21.95
C ASN A 136 -6.57 -6.86 22.44
N LEU A 137 -6.77 -7.78 21.51
CA LEU A 137 -7.24 -9.12 21.81
C LEU A 137 -6.24 -9.92 22.67
N GLN A 138 -6.77 -10.84 23.46
CA GLN A 138 -6.01 -11.68 24.37
C GLN A 138 -5.91 -13.12 23.86
N VAL A 139 -4.76 -13.74 24.12
CA VAL A 139 -4.54 -15.15 23.81
C VAL A 139 -4.94 -15.98 25.03
N GLN A 140 -5.77 -16.99 24.82
CA GLN A 140 -6.20 -17.95 25.85
C GLN A 140 -5.88 -19.38 25.40
N GLU A 141 -5.66 -20.28 26.34
CA GLU A 141 -5.57 -21.72 26.07
C GLU A 141 -6.91 -22.35 26.48
N ASP A 142 -7.49 -23.18 25.61
CA ASP A 142 -8.69 -23.95 25.97
C ASP A 142 -8.32 -25.20 26.79
N LYS A 143 -9.35 -25.99 27.15
CA LYS A 143 -9.19 -27.20 27.97
C LYS A 143 -8.31 -28.27 27.32
N ASN A 144 -8.16 -28.24 26.00
CA ASN A 144 -7.33 -29.17 25.25
C ASN A 144 -5.89 -28.63 25.09
N GLY A 145 -5.61 -27.43 25.61
CA GLY A 145 -4.33 -26.75 25.47
C GLY A 145 -4.14 -26.06 24.13
N ASP A 146 -5.22 -25.95 23.33
CA ASP A 146 -5.22 -25.25 22.05
C ASP A 146 -5.37 -23.76 22.25
N THR A 147 -4.65 -22.99 21.43
CA THR A 147 -4.60 -21.54 21.56
C THR A 147 -5.76 -20.88 20.82
N GLN A 148 -6.53 -20.08 21.54
CA GLN A 148 -7.67 -19.31 21.06
C GLN A 148 -7.44 -17.81 21.24
N ILE A 149 -8.08 -17.01 20.40
CA ILE A 149 -8.10 -15.55 20.51
C ILE A 149 -9.56 -15.12 20.61
N PRO A 150 -10.16 -15.11 21.82
CA PRO A 150 -11.55 -14.70 21.99
C PRO A 150 -11.77 -13.27 21.49
N GLY A 151 -12.88 -13.05 20.79
CA GLY A 151 -13.21 -11.77 20.18
C GLY A 151 -12.54 -11.51 18.82
N LEU A 152 -11.69 -12.43 18.33
CA LEU A 152 -11.20 -12.34 16.95
C LEU A 152 -12.34 -12.58 15.96
N SER A 153 -12.59 -11.60 15.09
CA SER A 153 -13.65 -11.69 14.09
C SER A 153 -13.39 -12.84 13.11
N GLN A 154 -14.48 -13.49 12.69
CA GLN A 154 -14.47 -14.54 11.67
C GLN A 154 -15.52 -14.19 10.64
N GLN A 155 -15.10 -13.92 9.41
CA GLN A 155 -16.00 -13.60 8.32
C GLN A 155 -16.10 -14.78 7.35
N CYS A 156 -17.33 -15.16 6.98
CA CYS A 156 -17.54 -16.17 5.95
C CYS A 156 -17.20 -15.57 4.57
N ILE A 157 -16.32 -16.26 3.83
CA ILE A 157 -16.00 -15.87 2.47
C ILE A 157 -17.03 -16.48 1.53
N VAL A 158 -17.52 -15.66 0.61
CA VAL A 158 -18.63 -15.98 -0.30
C VAL A 158 -18.08 -16.48 -1.63
N ASP A 159 -17.11 -15.73 -2.16
CA ASP A 159 -16.40 -15.99 -3.41
C ASP A 159 -14.97 -15.42 -3.34
N GLU A 160 -14.22 -15.61 -4.42
CA GLU A 160 -12.84 -15.11 -4.56
C GLU A 160 -12.76 -13.58 -4.47
N ASP A 161 -13.70 -12.85 -5.08
CA ASP A 161 -13.69 -11.38 -5.10
C ASP A 161 -13.94 -10.78 -3.70
N HIS A 162 -14.87 -11.36 -2.94
CA HIS A 162 -15.13 -10.96 -1.56
C HIS A 162 -13.87 -11.12 -0.70
N LEU A 163 -13.11 -12.21 -0.88
CA LEU A 163 -11.83 -12.34 -0.18
C LEU A 163 -10.87 -11.22 -0.55
N VAL A 164 -10.68 -10.98 -1.85
CA VAL A 164 -9.74 -9.97 -2.34
C VAL A 164 -10.04 -8.64 -1.68
N GLN A 165 -11.33 -8.27 -1.61
CA GLN A 165 -11.80 -7.07 -0.91
C GLN A 165 -11.46 -7.09 0.59
N LEU A 166 -11.69 -8.20 1.30
CA LEU A 166 -11.36 -8.32 2.73
C LEU A 166 -9.86 -8.19 3.01
N ILE A 167 -9.01 -8.86 2.21
CA ILE A 167 -7.56 -8.77 2.37
C ILE A 167 -7.09 -7.36 2.06
N GLN A 168 -7.55 -6.74 0.96
CA GLN A 168 -7.19 -5.37 0.59
C GLN A 168 -7.63 -4.37 1.66
N GLN A 169 -8.84 -4.52 2.20
CA GLN A 169 -9.34 -3.69 3.30
C GLN A 169 -8.47 -3.82 4.55
N ALA A 170 -8.13 -5.04 4.95
CA ALA A 170 -7.27 -5.30 6.09
C ALA A 170 -5.85 -4.76 5.89
N GLN A 171 -5.28 -4.93 4.69
CA GLN A 171 -3.97 -4.36 4.34
C GLN A 171 -3.99 -2.84 4.36
N LYS A 172 -5.04 -2.20 3.83
CA LYS A 172 -5.20 -0.75 3.90
C LYS A 172 -5.26 -0.26 5.34
N ARG A 173 -5.97 -0.98 6.23
CA ARG A 173 -6.02 -0.66 7.66
C ARG A 173 -4.65 -0.78 8.31
N ARG A 174 -3.90 -1.85 8.02
CA ARG A 174 -2.51 -2.03 8.45
C ARG A 174 -1.61 -0.88 7.98
N GLN A 175 -1.77 -0.41 6.75
CA GLN A 175 -1.01 0.73 6.20
C GLN A 175 -1.39 2.07 6.85
N LEU A 176 -2.67 2.31 7.14
CA LEU A 176 -3.12 3.52 7.82
C LEU A 176 -2.58 3.60 9.26
N ALA A 177 -2.54 2.47 9.97
CA ALA A 177 -1.85 2.40 11.26
C ALA A 177 -0.34 2.73 11.11
N SER A 178 0.24 2.37 9.97
CA SER A 178 1.67 2.58 9.67
C SER A 178 2.06 4.00 9.30
N THR A 179 1.17 4.76 8.67
CA THR A 179 1.42 6.17 8.30
C THR A 179 1.28 7.11 9.48
N ALA A 180 0.49 6.74 10.50
CA ALA A 180 0.40 7.46 11.77
C ALA A 180 1.62 7.23 12.70
N SER A 181 2.47 6.25 12.42
CA SER A 181 3.63 5.89 13.24
C SER A 181 4.72 5.30 12.34
N ASN A 182 5.63 6.16 11.86
CA ASN A 182 6.79 5.87 11.00
C ASN A 182 7.16 4.37 10.91
N GLN A 183 6.86 3.74 9.76
CA GLN A 183 7.39 2.42 9.36
C GLN A 183 6.89 1.19 10.18
N TYR A 184 5.62 1.19 10.59
CA TYR A 184 4.99 0.13 11.38
C TYR A 184 4.85 -1.25 10.67
N SER A 185 4.71 -1.30 9.35
CA SER A 185 4.39 -2.56 8.64
C SER A 185 5.54 -3.58 8.63
N SER A 186 6.80 -3.15 8.68
CA SER A 186 7.97 -4.04 8.84
C SER A 186 8.12 -4.57 10.27
N ARG A 187 7.38 -3.97 11.21
CA ARG A 187 7.50 -4.16 12.65
C ARG A 187 6.33 -4.94 13.26
N SER A 188 5.25 -5.16 12.51
CA SER A 188 4.13 -6.01 12.92
C SER A 188 4.15 -7.37 12.21
N HIS A 189 3.65 -8.40 12.88
CA HIS A 189 3.37 -9.70 12.24
C HIS A 189 1.95 -9.68 11.69
N ALA A 190 1.76 -9.91 10.40
CA ALA A 190 0.45 -10.10 9.81
C ALA A 190 0.10 -11.58 9.74
N ILE A 191 -1.06 -11.96 10.28
CA ILE A 191 -1.52 -13.35 10.30
C ILE A 191 -2.91 -13.44 9.69
N VAL A 192 -2.99 -14.16 8.57
CA VAL A 192 -4.25 -14.57 7.96
C VAL A 192 -4.56 -15.99 8.42
N GLN A 193 -5.74 -16.19 8.99
CA GLN A 193 -6.23 -17.49 9.42
C GLN A 193 -7.46 -17.84 8.58
N ILE A 194 -7.33 -18.89 7.77
CA ILE A 194 -8.42 -19.44 6.96
C ILE A 194 -8.89 -20.73 7.63
N GLN A 195 -10.19 -20.84 7.88
CA GLN A 195 -10.81 -22.05 8.40
C GLN A 195 -11.72 -22.63 7.31
N VAL A 196 -11.52 -23.90 6.98
CA VAL A 196 -12.33 -24.64 6.01
C VAL A 196 -13.13 -25.69 6.75
N VAL A 197 -14.45 -25.49 6.76
CA VAL A 197 -15.40 -26.48 7.27
C VAL A 197 -15.97 -27.25 6.09
N ASN A 198 -15.75 -28.56 6.08
CA ASN A 198 -16.21 -29.44 5.02
C ASN A 198 -17.10 -30.55 5.60
N TYR A 199 -18.16 -30.91 4.88
CA TYR A 199 -19.10 -31.95 5.28
C TYR A 199 -19.01 -33.14 4.33
N ASP A 200 -18.55 -34.28 4.85
CA ASP A 200 -18.63 -35.55 4.16
C ASP A 200 -19.97 -36.20 4.49
N GLU A 201 -20.91 -36.12 3.54
CA GLU A 201 -22.25 -36.67 3.67
C GLU A 201 -22.24 -38.19 3.82
N LYS A 202 -21.46 -38.86 2.97
CA LYS A 202 -21.35 -40.31 2.92
C LYS A 202 -20.83 -40.88 4.23
N LYS A 203 -19.84 -40.21 4.85
CA LYS A 203 -19.25 -40.66 6.12
C LYS A 203 -19.95 -40.12 7.37
N ASN A 204 -20.88 -39.17 7.23
CA ASN A 204 -21.44 -38.41 8.35
C ASN A 204 -20.36 -37.75 9.22
N ILE A 205 -19.37 -37.12 8.57
CA ILE A 205 -18.24 -36.45 9.25
C ILE A 205 -18.23 -34.96 8.89
N LYS A 206 -18.02 -34.11 9.90
CA LYS A 206 -17.60 -32.72 9.73
C LYS A 206 -16.08 -32.68 9.86
N TYR A 207 -15.40 -32.15 8.85
CA TYR A 207 -13.99 -31.80 8.89
C TYR A 207 -13.82 -30.30 9.15
N ASP A 208 -12.81 -29.94 9.93
CA ASP A 208 -12.54 -28.56 10.34
C ASP A 208 -11.03 -28.25 10.21
N GLY A 209 -10.59 -27.89 9.00
CA GLY A 209 -9.18 -27.65 8.70
C GLY A 209 -8.81 -26.18 8.85
N LYS A 210 -7.61 -25.91 9.38
CA LYS A 210 -7.13 -24.54 9.62
C LYS A 210 -5.83 -24.27 8.88
N LEU A 211 -5.79 -23.17 8.12
CA LEU A 211 -4.59 -22.66 7.45
C LEU A 211 -4.17 -21.32 8.07
N ILE A 212 -2.95 -21.28 8.59
CA ILE A 212 -2.32 -20.06 9.11
C ILE A 212 -1.27 -19.59 8.10
N LEU A 213 -1.37 -18.34 7.68
CA LEU A 213 -0.45 -17.69 6.75
C LEU A 213 0.15 -16.47 7.46
N ALA A 214 1.40 -16.56 7.87
CA ALA A 214 2.06 -15.54 8.68
C ALA A 214 3.19 -14.82 7.90
N ASP A 215 2.99 -13.52 7.68
CA ASP A 215 4.03 -12.56 7.26
C ASP A 215 4.65 -11.95 8.52
N LEU A 216 5.79 -12.48 8.93
CA LEU A 216 6.43 -12.07 10.19
C LEU A 216 7.12 -10.72 10.04
N ALA A 217 7.35 -10.03 11.16
CA ALA A 217 8.15 -8.81 11.22
C ALA A 217 9.59 -9.04 10.72
N GLY A 218 10.30 -7.95 10.39
CA GLY A 218 11.73 -7.99 10.06
C GLY A 218 12.56 -8.63 11.17
N SER A 219 13.43 -9.57 10.80
CA SER A 219 14.32 -10.27 11.74
C SER A 219 15.52 -9.43 12.18
N GLU A 220 15.77 -8.30 11.52
CA GLU A 220 16.92 -7.46 11.81
C GLU A 220 16.87 -6.86 13.20
N ARG A 221 18.03 -6.85 13.86
CA ARG A 221 18.15 -6.24 15.18
C ARG A 221 18.08 -4.72 15.05
N CYS A 222 17.14 -4.12 15.78
CA CYS A 222 17.05 -2.67 15.92
C CYS A 222 18.21 -2.10 16.77
N TYR A 223 19.41 -1.96 16.19
CA TYR A 223 20.60 -1.47 16.89
C TYR A 223 20.59 0.04 17.21
N ASN A 224 19.78 0.83 16.51
CA ASN A 224 19.94 2.30 16.47
C ASN A 224 19.27 3.10 17.60
N TYR A 225 18.70 2.46 18.63
CA TYR A 225 17.95 3.22 19.65
C TYR A 225 18.76 3.71 20.85
N LYS A 226 20.07 3.44 20.91
CA LYS A 226 20.91 3.91 22.02
C LYS A 226 21.21 5.42 21.98
N ASN A 227 21.04 6.10 20.85
CA ASN A 227 21.40 7.51 20.68
C ASN A 227 20.23 8.37 20.13
N GLY A 228 19.14 8.54 20.90
CA GLY A 228 18.20 9.66 20.68
C GLY A 228 16.74 9.36 20.31
N GLY A 229 16.28 8.10 20.30
CA GLY A 229 14.86 7.77 20.13
C GLY A 229 14.04 7.99 21.41
N THR A 230 12.77 8.42 21.30
CA THR A 230 11.87 8.52 22.46
C THR A 230 11.68 7.15 23.15
N GLN A 231 11.43 7.13 24.46
CA GLN A 231 11.24 5.89 25.24
C GLN A 231 10.21 4.93 24.62
N LYS A 232 9.16 5.46 24.00
CA LYS A 232 8.13 4.66 23.31
C LYS A 232 8.70 3.85 22.14
N ILE A 233 9.57 4.45 21.32
CA ILE A 233 10.17 3.78 20.16
C ILE A 233 11.21 2.73 20.62
N GLN A 234 11.92 3.00 21.72
CA GLN A 234 12.80 2.02 22.37
C GLN A 234 12.04 0.78 22.85
N GLN A 235 10.92 0.98 23.55
CA GLN A 235 10.07 -0.11 24.04
C GLN A 235 9.43 -0.92 22.89
N GLU A 236 9.01 -0.24 21.84
CA GLU A 236 8.49 -0.85 20.61
C GLU A 236 9.53 -1.80 19.98
N GLY A 237 10.76 -1.31 19.73
CA GLY A 237 11.84 -2.12 19.17
C GLY A 237 12.20 -3.32 20.05
N GLN A 238 12.16 -3.17 21.38
CA GLN A 238 12.36 -4.28 22.31
C GLN A 238 11.25 -5.34 22.20
N ASN A 239 10.00 -4.94 22.10
CA ASN A 239 8.86 -5.87 22.03
C ASN A 239 8.72 -6.57 20.67
N ILE A 240 9.12 -5.93 19.57
CA ILE A 240 9.18 -6.59 18.25
C ILE A 240 10.25 -7.69 18.28
N ASN A 241 11.45 -7.34 18.75
CA ASN A 241 12.53 -8.31 18.93
C ASN A 241 12.16 -9.41 19.92
N LYS A 242 11.36 -9.11 20.95
CA LYS A 242 10.86 -10.12 21.91
C LYS A 242 10.12 -11.25 21.21
N SER A 243 9.20 -10.94 20.29
CA SER A 243 8.41 -11.96 19.59
C SER A 243 9.26 -12.87 18.69
N LEU A 244 10.20 -12.30 17.91
CA LEU A 244 11.10 -13.07 17.04
C LEU A 244 12.21 -13.79 17.81
N LEU A 245 12.71 -13.21 18.90
CA LEU A 245 13.65 -13.85 19.81
C LEU A 245 13.00 -15.07 20.48
N ALA A 246 11.76 -14.93 20.96
CA ALA A 246 10.99 -16.03 21.52
C ALA A 246 10.78 -17.13 20.47
N LEU A 247 10.44 -16.77 19.22
CA LEU A 247 10.32 -17.73 18.12
C LEU A 247 11.64 -18.47 17.85
N GLY A 248 12.75 -17.74 17.78
CA GLY A 248 14.09 -18.32 17.62
C GLY A 248 14.48 -19.25 18.76
N GLN A 249 14.16 -18.89 20.01
CA GLN A 249 14.35 -19.76 21.18
C GLN A 249 13.51 -21.03 21.09
N CYS A 250 12.24 -20.93 20.69
CA CYS A 250 11.38 -22.09 20.49
C CYS A 250 11.96 -23.04 19.41
N ILE A 251 12.35 -22.51 18.25
CA ILE A 251 12.95 -23.30 17.16
C ILE A 251 14.23 -24.01 17.63
N MET A 252 15.12 -23.28 18.31
CA MET A 252 16.37 -23.84 18.83
C MET A 252 16.12 -24.96 19.84
N MET A 253 15.22 -24.74 20.81
CA MET A 253 14.92 -25.73 21.86
C MET A 253 14.18 -26.94 21.30
N LEU A 254 13.32 -26.75 20.29
CA LEU A 254 12.66 -27.84 19.57
C LEU A 254 13.65 -28.69 18.78
N ASN A 255 14.58 -28.06 18.07
CA ASN A 255 15.66 -28.76 17.38
C ASN A 255 16.50 -29.59 18.36
N GLN A 256 16.79 -29.03 19.54
CA GLN A 256 17.49 -29.74 20.63
C GLN A 256 16.61 -30.75 21.40
N SER A 257 15.35 -30.95 20.99
CA SER A 257 14.39 -31.86 21.64
C SER A 257 14.27 -31.62 23.17
N LYS A 258 14.31 -30.36 23.60
CA LYS A 258 14.12 -30.00 25.02
C LYS A 258 12.67 -30.27 25.43
N SER A 259 12.46 -30.69 26.68
CA SER A 259 11.13 -31.01 27.22
C SER A 259 10.26 -29.76 27.42
N HIS A 260 10.83 -28.69 27.97
CA HIS A 260 10.14 -27.43 28.18
C HIS A 260 10.48 -26.43 27.06
N ILE A 261 9.46 -26.00 26.31
CA ILE A 261 9.59 -24.99 25.25
C ILE A 261 8.87 -23.71 25.70
N PRO A 262 9.52 -22.53 25.69
CA PRO A 262 8.99 -21.32 26.30
C PRO A 262 7.99 -20.57 25.40
N TYR A 263 6.94 -21.25 24.93
CA TYR A 263 5.93 -20.64 24.06
C TYR A 263 5.26 -19.41 24.65
N ARG A 264 5.21 -19.29 25.98
CA ARG A 264 4.60 -18.17 26.70
C ARG A 264 5.39 -16.87 26.64
N ASN A 265 6.63 -16.89 26.15
CA ASN A 265 7.48 -15.71 26.09
C ASN A 265 6.97 -14.62 25.12
N SER A 266 6.09 -14.95 24.17
CA SER A 266 5.41 -13.97 23.32
C SER A 266 4.01 -14.43 22.92
N LYS A 267 3.12 -13.50 22.56
CA LYS A 267 1.81 -13.84 21.98
C LYS A 267 1.94 -14.62 20.67
N LEU A 268 2.93 -14.26 19.83
CA LEU A 268 3.21 -14.93 18.57
C LEU A 268 3.51 -16.43 18.77
N THR A 269 4.42 -16.76 19.68
CA THR A 269 4.81 -18.16 19.96
C THR A 269 3.70 -18.96 20.62
N ARG A 270 2.79 -18.32 21.37
CA ARG A 270 1.57 -18.98 21.88
C ARG A 270 0.63 -19.33 20.72
N ILE A 271 0.37 -18.38 19.83
CA ILE A 271 -0.49 -18.57 18.65
C ILE A 271 0.08 -19.66 17.73
N LEU A 272 1.38 -19.65 17.50
CA LEU A 272 2.08 -20.62 16.64
C LEU A 272 2.46 -21.92 17.36
N LYS A 273 2.07 -22.15 18.62
CA LYS A 273 2.43 -23.36 19.39
C LYS A 273 2.09 -24.65 18.63
N GLN A 274 0.88 -24.73 18.09
CA GLN A 274 0.44 -25.89 17.30
C GLN A 274 1.19 -26.00 15.96
N SER A 275 1.52 -24.86 15.33
CA SER A 275 2.37 -24.80 14.15
C SER A 275 3.79 -25.31 14.41
N LEU A 276 4.35 -25.05 15.60
CA LEU A 276 5.75 -25.31 15.87
C LEU A 276 6.03 -26.76 16.30
N SER A 277 5.17 -27.35 17.13
CA SER A 277 5.41 -28.70 17.66
C SER A 277 4.15 -29.54 17.81
N GLY A 278 3.03 -29.09 17.27
CA GLY A 278 1.71 -29.69 17.49
C GLY A 278 1.07 -30.23 16.22
N ASN A 279 -0.26 -30.10 16.15
CA ASN A 279 -1.06 -30.55 15.02
C ASN A 279 -1.13 -29.48 13.93
N SER A 280 -0.09 -29.41 13.11
CA SER A 280 -0.06 -28.60 11.89
C SER A 280 1.06 -29.04 10.98
N MET A 281 0.83 -29.02 9.68
CA MET A 281 1.90 -29.10 8.70
C MET A 281 2.51 -27.73 8.50
N THR A 282 3.80 -27.61 8.75
CA THR A 282 4.45 -26.29 8.79
C THR A 282 5.46 -26.16 7.67
N LEU A 283 5.22 -25.14 6.85
CA LEU A 283 6.08 -24.70 5.77
C LEU A 283 6.79 -23.42 6.23
N PHE A 284 8.12 -23.43 6.21
CA PHE A 284 8.94 -22.29 6.59
C PHE A 284 9.65 -21.74 5.36
N ILE A 285 9.34 -20.52 4.96
CA ILE A 285 9.93 -19.85 3.80
C ILE A 285 10.89 -18.77 4.30
N ALA A 286 12.19 -19.07 4.22
CA ALA A 286 13.27 -18.15 4.52
C ALA A 286 13.48 -17.19 3.34
N CYS A 287 13.00 -15.95 3.50
CA CYS A 287 13.13 -14.89 2.51
C CYS A 287 14.45 -14.15 2.73
N ILE A 288 15.34 -14.16 1.74
CA ILE A 288 16.65 -13.51 1.78
C ILE A 288 16.88 -12.62 0.56
N SER A 289 17.69 -11.57 0.71
CA SER A 289 18.24 -10.82 -0.42
C SER A 289 19.58 -11.42 -0.84
N LYS A 290 19.97 -11.18 -2.11
CA LYS A 290 21.31 -11.51 -2.59
C LYS A 290 22.43 -10.75 -1.88
N GLN A 291 22.12 -9.55 -1.37
CA GLN A 291 23.07 -8.77 -0.61
C GLN A 291 23.41 -9.51 0.69
N TYR A 292 24.70 -9.83 0.85
CA TYR A 292 25.16 -10.46 2.07
C TYR A 292 25.08 -9.51 3.24
N SER A 293 24.55 -10.03 4.34
CA SER A 293 24.53 -9.39 5.64
C SER A 293 24.55 -10.46 6.71
N GLU A 294 24.90 -10.08 7.94
CA GLU A 294 24.79 -10.96 9.10
C GLU A 294 23.34 -11.47 9.27
N GLU A 295 22.35 -10.66 8.90
CA GLU A 295 20.93 -11.03 8.98
C GLU A 295 20.53 -12.10 7.95
N THR A 296 21.19 -12.11 6.79
CA THR A 296 21.02 -13.19 5.80
C THR A 296 21.55 -14.51 6.36
N GLU A 297 22.74 -14.51 6.96
CA GLU A 297 23.26 -15.72 7.63
C GLU A 297 22.37 -16.17 8.79
N ASN A 298 21.88 -15.24 9.62
CA ASN A 298 21.01 -15.56 10.75
C ASN A 298 19.70 -16.19 10.26
N THR A 299 19.11 -15.64 9.20
CA THR A 299 17.91 -16.19 8.56
C THR A 299 18.13 -17.63 8.09
N LEU A 300 19.25 -17.90 7.40
CA LEU A 300 19.60 -19.24 6.93
C LEU A 300 19.89 -20.21 8.09
N LYS A 301 20.56 -19.75 9.15
CA LYS A 301 20.82 -20.54 10.37
C LYS A 301 19.50 -20.99 11.03
N TYR A 302 18.53 -20.07 11.17
CA TYR A 302 17.21 -20.43 11.70
C TYR A 302 16.45 -21.41 10.80
N ALA A 303 16.50 -21.20 9.48
CA ALA A 303 15.90 -22.11 8.51
C ALA A 303 16.49 -23.53 8.65
N GLN A 304 17.81 -23.64 8.76
CA GLN A 304 18.49 -24.92 8.94
C GLN A 304 18.11 -25.62 10.24
N GLN A 305 17.95 -24.87 11.34
CA GLN A 305 17.47 -25.43 12.61
C GLN A 305 16.01 -25.91 12.50
N ALA A 306 15.18 -25.20 11.75
CA ALA A 306 13.78 -25.57 11.54
C ALA A 306 13.64 -26.90 10.78
N CYS A 307 14.57 -27.24 9.88
CA CYS A 307 14.54 -28.51 9.12
C CYS A 307 14.46 -29.77 9.99
N ALA A 308 15.00 -29.72 11.22
CA ALA A 308 15.03 -30.86 12.14
C ALA A 308 13.74 -31.00 12.98
N ILE A 309 12.88 -29.99 12.99
CA ILE A 309 11.66 -29.98 13.80
C ILE A 309 10.61 -30.89 13.17
N LYS A 310 9.94 -31.69 14.00
CA LYS A 310 8.84 -32.57 13.58
C LYS A 310 7.53 -32.14 14.24
N THR A 311 6.45 -32.22 13.47
CA THR A 311 5.07 -31.99 13.91
C THR A 311 4.28 -33.28 13.81
N SER A 312 3.18 -33.39 14.57
CA SER A 312 2.32 -34.57 14.59
C SER A 312 0.93 -34.22 14.06
N LEU A 313 0.64 -34.63 12.83
CA LEU A 313 -0.66 -34.39 12.21
C LEU A 313 -1.75 -35.31 12.70
N THR A 314 -2.91 -34.72 12.91
CA THR A 314 -4.19 -35.40 13.14
C THR A 314 -5.31 -34.64 12.44
N GLN A 315 -6.31 -35.37 11.94
CA GLN A 315 -7.50 -34.77 11.34
C GLN A 315 -8.41 -34.19 12.43
N ALA A 316 -8.74 -32.91 12.31
CA ALA A 316 -9.82 -32.29 13.06
C ALA A 316 -11.15 -32.70 12.43
N MET A 317 -11.77 -33.73 13.00
CA MET A 317 -13.02 -34.30 12.52
C MET A 317 -13.99 -34.57 13.67
N THR A 318 -15.28 -34.49 13.39
CA THR A 318 -16.35 -34.80 14.34
C THR A 318 -17.44 -35.59 13.64
N SER A 319 -17.82 -36.73 14.22
CA SER A 319 -18.97 -37.50 13.73
C SER A 319 -20.26 -36.72 13.95
N ILE A 320 -21.04 -36.56 12.90
CA ILE A 320 -22.32 -35.87 12.94
C ILE A 320 -23.40 -36.91 13.21
N LYS A 321 -23.92 -36.94 14.44
CA LYS A 321 -25.12 -37.72 14.79
C LYS A 321 -26.37 -36.88 14.45
N MET A 322 -26.79 -36.82 13.19
CA MET A 322 -28.07 -36.20 12.82
C MET A 322 -28.84 -37.11 11.86
N GLU A 323 -30.12 -37.35 12.15
CA GLU A 323 -31.03 -38.08 11.26
C GLU A 323 -31.03 -37.42 9.88
N GLN A 324 -30.82 -38.23 8.83
CA GLN A 324 -30.63 -37.82 7.43
C GLN A 324 -31.54 -36.67 6.93
N PRO A 325 -32.85 -36.57 7.28
CA PRO A 325 -33.71 -35.48 6.81
C PRO A 325 -33.40 -34.12 7.45
N LYS A 326 -32.91 -34.09 8.69
CA LYS A 326 -32.54 -32.85 9.38
C LYS A 326 -31.24 -32.28 8.83
N ARG A 327 -30.37 -33.14 8.28
CA ARG A 327 -29.05 -32.76 7.77
C ARG A 327 -29.13 -31.94 6.48
N SER A 328 -29.90 -32.40 5.49
CA SER A 328 -30.10 -31.65 4.24
C SER A 328 -30.68 -30.28 4.52
N ILE A 329 -31.71 -30.22 5.36
CA ILE A 329 -32.37 -28.97 5.76
C ILE A 329 -31.42 -28.06 6.56
N SER A 330 -30.61 -28.59 7.49
CA SER A 330 -29.68 -27.77 8.28
C SER A 330 -28.53 -27.19 7.43
N ILE A 331 -28.02 -27.97 6.46
CA ILE A 331 -27.00 -27.51 5.51
C ILE A 331 -27.60 -26.44 4.60
N GLU A 332 -28.83 -26.64 4.13
CA GLU A 332 -29.53 -25.68 3.29
C GLU A 332 -29.86 -24.39 4.03
N ILE A 333 -30.30 -24.47 5.30
CA ILE A 333 -30.46 -23.30 6.18
C ILE A 333 -29.12 -22.58 6.37
N GLN A 334 -28.02 -23.30 6.64
CA GLN A 334 -26.71 -22.65 6.79
C GLN A 334 -26.23 -21.99 5.49
N ASN A 335 -26.46 -22.60 4.34
CA ASN A 335 -26.14 -22.01 3.05
C ASN A 335 -27.00 -20.77 2.77
N LEU A 336 -28.31 -20.83 3.06
CA LEU A 336 -29.23 -19.71 2.90
C LEU A 336 -28.92 -18.57 3.88
N GLU A 337 -28.59 -18.86 5.13
CA GLU A 337 -28.15 -17.88 6.12
C GLU A 337 -26.84 -17.21 5.70
N GLN A 338 -25.92 -17.95 5.06
CA GLN A 338 -24.69 -17.40 4.52
C GLN A 338 -24.94 -16.50 3.31
N GLN A 339 -25.81 -16.92 2.40
CA GLN A 339 -26.25 -16.07 1.28
C GLN A 339 -26.94 -14.81 1.81
N LEU A 340 -27.79 -14.92 2.82
CA LEU A 340 -28.45 -13.77 3.41
C LEU A 340 -27.45 -12.80 4.07
N ASN A 341 -26.46 -13.34 4.79
CA ASN A 341 -25.39 -12.54 5.37
C ASN A 341 -24.48 -11.89 4.30
N SER A 342 -24.23 -12.56 3.18
CA SER A 342 -23.47 -11.96 2.08
C SER A 342 -24.22 -10.79 1.45
N TYR A 343 -25.51 -10.95 1.17
CA TYR A 343 -26.37 -9.87 0.70
C TYR A 343 -26.43 -8.71 1.71
N PHE A 344 -26.45 -9.01 3.02
CA PHE A 344 -26.44 -7.97 4.05
C PHE A 344 -25.13 -7.15 4.03
N VAL A 345 -23.97 -7.79 3.91
CA VAL A 345 -22.67 -7.10 3.83
C VAL A 345 -22.57 -6.27 2.55
N ILE A 346 -22.97 -6.82 1.41
CA ILE A 346 -22.99 -6.12 0.12
C ILE A 346 -23.89 -4.88 0.21
N ASN A 347 -25.12 -5.05 0.72
CA ASN A 347 -26.07 -3.94 0.87
C ASN A 347 -25.54 -2.86 1.81
N ASN A 348 -24.88 -3.21 2.91
CA ASN A 348 -24.24 -2.22 3.78
C ASN A 348 -23.08 -1.48 3.10
N GLY A 349 -22.29 -2.18 2.28
CA GLY A 349 -21.25 -1.57 1.45
C GLY A 349 -21.85 -0.60 0.43
N LEU A 350 -22.91 -1.02 -0.27
CA LEU A 350 -23.65 -0.19 -1.21
C LEU A 350 -24.26 1.03 -0.52
N HIS A 351 -24.86 0.89 0.66
CA HIS A 351 -25.39 2.01 1.45
C HIS A 351 -24.29 3.00 1.85
N LYS A 352 -23.11 2.52 2.26
CA LYS A 352 -21.96 3.41 2.55
C LYS A 352 -21.49 4.15 1.30
N ASN A 353 -21.38 3.46 0.18
CA ASN A 353 -21.01 4.07 -1.10
C ASN A 353 -22.05 5.10 -1.54
N LEU A 354 -23.35 4.78 -1.41
CA LEU A 354 -24.46 5.67 -1.72
C LEU A 354 -24.45 6.91 -0.83
N ASN A 355 -24.22 6.76 0.48
CA ASN A 355 -24.08 7.89 1.40
C ASN A 355 -22.86 8.77 1.06
N THR A 356 -21.74 8.15 0.67
CA THR A 356 -20.55 8.87 0.21
C THR A 356 -20.85 9.65 -1.07
N LEU A 357 -21.58 9.04 -2.02
CA LEU A 357 -22.06 9.69 -3.23
C LEU A 357 -22.99 10.87 -2.91
N TYR A 358 -23.96 10.71 -2.00
CA TYR A 358 -24.83 11.81 -1.56
C TYR A 358 -24.03 12.96 -0.95
N GLN A 359 -23.04 12.66 -0.09
CA GLN A 359 -22.16 13.70 0.48
C GLN A 359 -21.33 14.40 -0.61
N ASN A 360 -20.83 13.66 -1.59
CA ASN A 360 -20.07 14.23 -2.70
C ASN A 360 -20.95 15.15 -3.58
N VAL A 361 -22.19 14.74 -3.85
CA VAL A 361 -23.16 15.57 -4.59
C VAL A 361 -23.52 16.84 -3.80
N GLN A 362 -23.69 16.75 -2.48
CA GLN A 362 -23.90 17.93 -1.64
C GLN A 362 -22.72 18.89 -1.68
N LYS A 363 -21.49 18.37 -1.54
CA LYS A 363 -20.26 19.17 -1.67
C LYS A 363 -20.13 19.82 -3.06
N GLU A 364 -20.53 19.12 -4.12
CA GLU A 364 -20.53 19.67 -5.48
C GLU A 364 -21.53 20.84 -5.60
N GLN A 365 -22.72 20.72 -5.01
CA GLN A 365 -23.71 21.81 -4.98
C GLN A 365 -23.22 23.02 -4.17
N GLU A 366 -22.63 22.81 -3.00
CA GLU A 366 -22.01 23.88 -2.20
C GLU A 366 -20.89 24.59 -2.98
N THR A 367 -20.05 23.81 -3.67
CA THR A 367 -18.97 24.36 -4.52
C THR A 367 -19.52 25.21 -5.65
N LYS A 368 -20.63 24.80 -6.31
CA LYS A 368 -21.29 25.61 -7.36
C LYS A 368 -21.77 26.95 -6.83
N VAL A 369 -22.34 27.00 -5.63
CA VAL A 369 -22.80 28.25 -5.00
C VAL A 369 -21.61 29.17 -4.69
N ILE A 370 -20.52 28.61 -4.15
CA ILE A 370 -19.29 29.37 -3.88
C ILE A 370 -18.72 29.96 -5.18
N VAL A 371 -18.63 29.15 -6.25
CA VAL A 371 -18.14 29.62 -7.56
C VAL A 371 -19.01 30.76 -8.10
N GLN A 372 -20.34 30.64 -8.03
CA GLN A 372 -21.25 31.72 -8.45
C GLN A 372 -21.06 33.01 -7.65
N ASN A 373 -20.87 32.91 -6.34
CA ASN A 373 -20.59 34.08 -5.50
C ASN A 373 -19.26 34.74 -5.86
N VAL A 374 -18.22 33.95 -6.14
CA VAL A 374 -16.92 34.46 -6.60
C VAL A 374 -17.04 35.13 -7.97
N GLU A 375 -17.76 34.53 -8.91
CA GLU A 375 -18.03 35.11 -10.24
C GLU A 375 -18.76 36.46 -10.13
N GLN A 376 -19.75 36.59 -9.24
CA GLN A 376 -20.46 37.85 -8.99
C GLN A 376 -19.53 38.93 -8.40
N GLN A 377 -18.66 38.56 -7.47
CA GLN A 377 -17.67 39.49 -6.89
C GLN A 377 -16.68 39.97 -7.96
N ILE A 378 -16.17 39.08 -8.80
CA ILE A 378 -15.29 39.42 -9.93
C ILE A 378 -16.00 40.40 -10.87
N ALA A 379 -17.25 40.14 -11.24
CA ALA A 379 -18.03 41.04 -12.11
C ALA A 379 -18.27 42.43 -11.48
N SER A 380 -18.54 42.49 -10.18
CA SER A 380 -18.68 43.75 -9.43
C SER A 380 -17.39 44.56 -9.42
N ASN A 381 -16.25 43.91 -9.16
CA ASN A 381 -14.95 44.55 -9.17
C ASN A 381 -14.57 45.08 -10.56
N MET A 382 -14.86 44.33 -11.63
CA MET A 382 -14.66 44.79 -13.00
C MET A 382 -15.49 46.06 -13.32
N ARG A 383 -16.74 46.15 -12.84
CA ARG A 383 -17.57 47.37 -13.01
C ARG A 383 -16.97 48.58 -12.30
N LYS A 384 -16.51 48.41 -11.05
CA LYS A 384 -15.84 49.47 -10.28
C LYS A 384 -14.57 49.94 -10.98
N GLN A 385 -13.76 49.00 -11.48
CA GLN A 385 -12.55 49.31 -12.22
C GLN A 385 -12.87 50.13 -13.48
N LYS A 386 -13.90 49.76 -14.25
CA LYS A 386 -14.36 50.51 -15.43
C LYS A 386 -14.80 51.94 -15.08
N LEU A 387 -15.47 52.13 -13.95
CA LEU A 387 -15.89 53.46 -13.49
C LEU A 387 -14.68 54.36 -13.18
N ILE A 388 -13.70 53.83 -12.43
CA ILE A 388 -12.47 54.55 -12.09
C ILE A 388 -11.71 54.94 -13.37
N ILE A 389 -11.62 54.03 -14.34
CA ILE A 389 -11.00 54.32 -15.64
C ILE A 389 -11.69 55.49 -16.34
N ASN A 390 -13.03 55.50 -16.35
CA ASN A 390 -13.78 56.60 -16.96
C ASN A 390 -13.56 57.93 -16.23
N GLN A 391 -13.46 57.92 -14.90
CA GLN A 391 -13.11 59.12 -14.13
C GLN A 391 -11.72 59.64 -14.47
N ILE A 392 -10.72 58.76 -14.53
CA ILE A 392 -9.36 59.13 -14.94
C ILE A 392 -9.35 59.73 -16.34
N LYS A 393 -10.06 59.12 -17.30
CA LYS A 393 -10.19 59.65 -18.66
C LYS A 393 -10.82 61.04 -18.67
N GLY A 394 -11.88 61.26 -17.87
CA GLY A 394 -12.52 62.58 -17.74
C GLY A 394 -11.55 63.65 -17.22
N LEU A 395 -10.81 63.34 -16.16
CA LEU A 395 -9.82 64.26 -15.58
C LEU A 395 -8.68 64.61 -16.55
N ILE A 396 -8.23 63.64 -17.36
CA ILE A 396 -7.21 63.88 -18.39
C ILE A 396 -7.75 64.86 -19.43
N VAL A 397 -8.97 64.64 -19.94
CA VAL A 397 -9.62 65.52 -20.93
C VAL A 397 -9.83 66.93 -20.38
N GLU A 398 -10.29 67.07 -19.13
CA GLU A 398 -10.41 68.38 -18.47
C GLU A 398 -9.07 69.11 -18.39
N LYS A 399 -7.98 68.40 -18.07
CA LYS A 399 -6.64 68.99 -18.00
C LYS A 399 -6.08 69.37 -19.36
N GLU A 400 -6.29 68.57 -20.39
CA GLU A 400 -5.92 68.90 -21.78
C GLU A 400 -6.66 70.15 -22.30
N ASN A 401 -7.93 70.33 -21.90
CA ASN A 401 -8.71 71.52 -22.26
C ASN A 401 -8.23 72.79 -21.55
N GLN A 402 -7.76 72.69 -20.29
CA GLN A 402 -7.23 73.82 -19.52
C GLN A 402 -5.83 74.23 -19.97
N ASP A 403 -4.98 73.27 -20.34
CA ASP A 403 -3.59 73.49 -20.74
C ASP A 403 -3.27 72.67 -21.99
N LYS A 404 -3.25 73.35 -23.14
CA LYS A 404 -2.94 72.72 -24.44
C LYS A 404 -1.51 72.17 -24.55
N SER A 405 -0.63 72.46 -23.58
CA SER A 405 0.70 71.88 -23.48
C SER A 405 0.77 70.65 -22.57
N PHE A 406 -0.28 70.35 -21.80
CA PHE A 406 -0.36 69.20 -20.93
C PHE A 406 -0.35 67.90 -21.74
N THR A 407 0.58 66.99 -21.41
CA THR A 407 0.63 65.65 -21.99
C THR A 407 0.64 64.63 -20.86
N TYR A 408 -0.41 63.81 -20.75
CA TYR A 408 -0.42 62.73 -19.77
C TYR A 408 0.53 61.60 -20.20
N ARG A 409 1.62 61.39 -19.44
CA ARG A 409 2.54 60.26 -19.60
C ARG A 409 2.36 59.27 -18.44
N GLY A 410 1.27 58.52 -18.45
CA GLY A 410 1.05 57.42 -17.51
C GLY A 410 1.61 56.09 -18.01
N SER A 411 1.93 55.19 -17.08
CA SER A 411 2.23 53.79 -17.36
C SER A 411 1.03 53.10 -18.03
N GLU A 412 1.27 52.27 -19.05
CA GLU A 412 0.24 51.39 -19.62
C GLU A 412 -0.45 50.58 -18.49
N VAL A 413 -1.74 50.82 -18.28
CA VAL A 413 -2.53 49.97 -17.37
C VAL A 413 -2.81 48.68 -18.10
N ARG A 414 -2.17 47.58 -17.67
CA ARG A 414 -2.42 46.24 -18.21
C ARG A 414 -3.83 45.79 -17.83
N PHE A 415 -4.63 45.38 -18.81
CA PHE A 415 -5.93 44.77 -18.59
C PHE A 415 -5.85 43.27 -18.89
N CYS A 416 -6.19 42.43 -17.90
CA CYS A 416 -6.48 41.03 -18.17
C CYS A 416 -7.92 40.96 -18.68
N ASP A 417 -8.09 40.75 -19.99
CA ASP A 417 -9.42 40.45 -20.55
C ASP A 417 -9.80 39.01 -20.18
N LEU A 418 -10.57 38.86 -19.11
CA LEU A 418 -11.09 37.58 -18.61
C LEU A 418 -12.33 37.09 -19.37
N SER A 419 -12.73 37.78 -20.45
CA SER A 419 -13.91 37.37 -21.24
C SER A 419 -13.74 36.05 -21.98
N ASN A 420 -12.50 35.56 -22.13
CA ASN A 420 -12.21 34.28 -22.77
C ASN A 420 -12.40 33.12 -21.78
N LYS A 421 -13.64 32.66 -21.60
CA LYS A 421 -14.02 31.50 -20.76
C LYS A 421 -13.19 30.23 -21.06
N SER A 422 -12.70 30.09 -22.30
CA SER A 422 -11.95 28.92 -22.77
C SER A 422 -10.59 28.72 -22.07
N SER A 423 -9.85 29.80 -21.76
CA SER A 423 -8.55 29.72 -21.09
C SER A 423 -8.62 29.39 -19.60
N ILE A 424 -9.75 29.70 -18.94
CA ILE A 424 -9.97 29.42 -17.52
C ILE A 424 -10.36 27.95 -17.32
N ILE A 425 -11.20 27.40 -18.20
CA ILE A 425 -11.67 26.01 -18.12
C ILE A 425 -10.52 25.01 -18.36
N SER A 426 -9.54 25.34 -19.21
CA SER A 426 -8.35 24.50 -19.41
C SER A 426 -7.42 24.43 -18.19
N GLN A 427 -7.55 25.35 -17.23
CA GLN A 427 -6.71 25.42 -16.03
C GLN A 427 -7.38 24.80 -14.78
N ILE A 428 -8.66 24.44 -14.85
CA ILE A 428 -9.43 23.87 -13.73
C ILE A 428 -9.61 22.33 -13.88
N GLN A 429 -9.04 21.71 -14.92
CA GLN A 429 -9.02 20.25 -14.98
C GLN A 429 -8.31 19.69 -13.73
N PRO A 430 -8.84 18.61 -13.11
CA PRO A 430 -8.35 18.17 -11.82
C PRO A 430 -6.91 17.70 -11.98
N HIS A 431 -5.99 18.37 -11.29
CA HIS A 431 -4.67 17.82 -11.00
C HIS A 431 -4.84 16.59 -10.10
N THR A 432 -5.23 15.46 -10.69
CA THR A 432 -4.99 14.14 -10.13
C THR A 432 -3.66 13.64 -10.66
N ALA A 433 -2.57 14.15 -10.09
CA ALA A 433 -1.28 13.50 -10.05
C ALA A 433 -0.40 14.23 -9.03
N ASP A 434 0.11 13.48 -8.04
CA ASP A 434 1.21 13.90 -7.17
C ASP A 434 2.30 14.60 -7.97
N GLN A 435 2.68 15.83 -7.56
CA GLN A 435 4.05 16.31 -7.44
C GLN A 435 4.06 17.79 -7.01
N SER A 436 4.99 18.09 -6.09
CA SER A 436 5.48 19.42 -5.70
C SER A 436 5.11 20.57 -6.66
N CYS A 437 4.16 21.42 -6.25
CA CYS A 437 3.89 22.68 -6.95
C CYS A 437 5.07 23.65 -6.75
N GLN A 438 6.02 23.57 -7.69
CA GLN A 438 6.84 24.70 -8.10
C GLN A 438 5.91 25.77 -8.68
N THR A 439 6.02 26.99 -8.17
CA THR A 439 5.35 28.17 -8.70
C THR A 439 5.99 28.58 -10.02
N GLU A 440 5.58 27.95 -11.13
CA GLU A 440 5.95 28.44 -12.46
C GLU A 440 5.09 29.65 -12.86
N ARG A 441 5.82 30.68 -13.29
CA ARG A 441 5.37 32.02 -13.68
C ARG A 441 4.39 31.95 -14.85
N VAL A 442 3.29 32.69 -14.75
CA VAL A 442 2.38 32.88 -15.88
C VAL A 442 2.57 34.27 -16.51
N TYR A 443 2.80 34.24 -17.82
CA TYR A 443 2.78 35.28 -18.86
C TYR A 443 4.07 36.05 -19.18
N ASP A 444 4.53 35.88 -20.43
CA ASP A 444 5.44 36.81 -21.12
C ASP A 444 4.68 38.08 -21.55
N PRO A 445 5.14 39.30 -21.20
CA PRO A 445 4.49 40.52 -21.64
C PRO A 445 4.73 40.81 -23.12
N ILE A 446 3.71 41.29 -23.83
CA ILE A 446 3.86 41.89 -25.17
C ILE A 446 4.12 43.40 -24.99
N TYR A 447 5.18 43.90 -25.60
CA TYR A 447 5.58 45.32 -25.54
C TYR A 447 5.35 46.01 -26.89
N PHE A 448 4.69 47.17 -26.87
CA PHE A 448 4.46 48.02 -28.04
C PHE A 448 5.12 49.38 -27.86
N ASP A 449 5.76 49.88 -28.92
CA ASP A 449 6.36 51.21 -28.98
C ASP A 449 5.53 52.11 -29.91
N VAL A 450 5.31 53.37 -29.52
CA VAL A 450 4.52 54.35 -30.28
C VAL A 450 5.40 55.54 -30.60
N LYS A 451 5.65 55.79 -31.90
CA LYS A 451 6.42 56.94 -32.38
C LYS A 451 5.57 57.90 -33.20
N LEU A 452 5.81 59.20 -33.05
CA LEU A 452 5.21 60.27 -33.85
C LEU A 452 6.14 60.66 -34.99
N GLY A 453 5.68 60.53 -36.24
CA GLY A 453 6.32 61.16 -37.39
C GLY A 453 5.85 62.61 -37.57
N ARG A 454 6.76 63.54 -37.84
CA ARG A 454 6.41 64.90 -38.30
C ARG A 454 6.42 64.94 -39.83
N ASN A 455 5.29 65.27 -40.44
CA ASN A 455 5.27 65.75 -41.83
C ASN A 455 5.13 67.28 -41.84
N ASN A 456 6.15 67.96 -42.37
CA ASN A 456 6.15 69.40 -42.56
C ASN A 456 5.38 69.78 -43.84
N SER A 457 4.04 69.73 -43.81
CA SER A 457 3.16 70.58 -44.65
C SER A 457 1.68 70.21 -44.50
N GLN A 458 0.91 71.13 -43.89
CA GLN A 458 -0.54 71.37 -43.96
C GLN A 458 -1.58 70.27 -43.58
N GLN A 459 -2.32 70.58 -42.50
CA GLN A 459 -3.75 70.34 -42.19
C GLN A 459 -4.34 68.90 -42.09
N THR A 460 -4.14 68.29 -40.91
CA THR A 460 -4.96 67.30 -40.13
C THR A 460 -5.32 65.92 -40.71
N PRO A 461 -5.50 64.89 -39.85
CA PRO A 461 -4.71 64.45 -38.70
C PRO A 461 -4.05 63.09 -39.01
N ASN A 462 -3.40 62.48 -38.01
CA ASN A 462 -3.09 61.03 -37.94
C ASN A 462 -1.76 60.56 -38.54
N THR A 463 -0.96 59.86 -37.72
CA THR A 463 -1.03 58.39 -37.61
C THR A 463 -0.33 57.93 -36.34
N ILE A 464 -0.95 57.01 -35.59
CA ILE A 464 -0.29 56.26 -34.52
C ILE A 464 0.10 54.92 -35.13
N GLU A 465 1.40 54.70 -35.32
CA GLU A 465 1.90 53.36 -35.68
C GLU A 465 2.31 52.61 -34.41
N ILE A 466 1.76 51.40 -34.25
CA ILE A 466 2.04 50.50 -33.14
C ILE A 466 3.03 49.44 -33.64
N HIS A 467 4.26 49.46 -33.14
CA HIS A 467 5.29 48.48 -33.50
C HIS A 467 5.55 47.53 -32.33
N LYS A 468 5.61 46.21 -32.59
CA LYS A 468 6.01 45.20 -31.59
C LYS A 468 7.52 45.27 -31.38
N ILE A 469 7.98 45.42 -30.13
CA ILE A 469 9.42 45.54 -29.85
C ILE A 469 10.13 44.19 -30.03
N PRO A 470 11.18 44.10 -30.88
CA PRO A 470 11.99 42.89 -31.03
C PRO A 470 12.69 42.51 -29.73
N GLU A 471 12.77 41.23 -29.42
CA GLU A 471 13.34 40.69 -28.17
C GLU A 471 14.77 41.17 -27.89
N SER A 472 15.56 41.40 -28.94
CA SER A 472 16.96 41.83 -28.84
C SER A 472 17.17 43.22 -28.23
N LYS A 473 16.12 44.04 -28.05
CA LYS A 473 16.22 45.38 -27.45
C LYS A 473 15.64 45.50 -26.04
N ARG A 474 15.09 44.42 -25.47
CA ARG A 474 14.34 44.45 -24.21
C ARG A 474 15.19 44.59 -22.92
N PHE A 475 16.52 44.46 -23.00
CA PHE A 475 17.42 44.43 -21.84
C PHE A 475 18.46 45.55 -21.82
N SER A 476 18.03 46.80 -21.99
CA SER A 476 18.92 47.98 -21.91
C SER A 476 18.41 49.05 -20.93
N ASN A 477 17.82 48.63 -19.80
CA ASN A 477 17.49 49.52 -18.68
C ASN A 477 18.39 49.22 -17.46
N PRO A 478 19.25 50.14 -17.00
CA PRO A 478 20.26 49.88 -15.96
C PRO A 478 19.73 49.66 -14.53
N PHE A 479 18.40 49.71 -14.31
CA PHE A 479 17.82 49.61 -12.97
C PHE A 479 17.38 48.20 -12.53
N LEU A 480 17.55 47.17 -13.39
CA LEU A 480 17.18 45.77 -13.08
C LEU A 480 18.40 44.84 -12.82
N SER A 481 19.63 45.37 -12.82
CA SER A 481 20.84 44.55 -12.66
C SER A 481 21.19 44.15 -11.23
N THR A 482 20.43 44.60 -10.22
CA THR A 482 20.75 44.35 -8.79
C THR A 482 19.96 43.23 -8.13
N MET A 483 19.00 42.58 -8.81
CA MET A 483 18.24 41.44 -8.26
C MET A 483 18.57 40.08 -8.90
N VAL A 484 19.57 40.01 -9.79
CA VAL A 484 19.94 38.78 -10.53
C VAL A 484 21.29 38.19 -10.06
N GLN A 485 21.91 38.72 -9.01
CA GLN A 485 23.21 38.23 -8.53
C GLN A 485 23.17 37.16 -7.42
N GLU A 486 22.02 36.81 -6.84
CA GLU A 486 21.97 35.80 -5.75
C GLU A 486 21.44 34.41 -6.14
N GLU A 487 21.01 34.17 -7.39
CA GLU A 487 20.53 32.85 -7.84
C GLU A 487 21.49 32.11 -8.80
N LYS A 488 22.73 32.59 -8.95
CA LYS A 488 23.70 32.05 -9.94
C LYS A 488 24.74 31.07 -9.41
N THR A 489 24.49 30.43 -8.29
CA THR A 489 25.29 29.29 -7.83
C THR A 489 24.36 28.10 -7.58
N GLN A 490 24.46 27.07 -8.45
CA GLN A 490 23.88 25.71 -8.36
C GLN A 490 22.91 25.26 -9.49
N LYS A 491 23.09 25.70 -10.74
CA LYS A 491 22.51 25.01 -11.91
C LYS A 491 23.47 24.87 -13.09
N ASP A 492 24.73 24.57 -12.79
CA ASP A 492 25.59 23.86 -13.74
C ASP A 492 25.56 22.38 -13.39
N VAL A 493 25.30 21.55 -14.40
CA VAL A 493 25.33 20.07 -14.49
C VAL A 493 23.98 19.54 -14.98
N LEU A 494 23.89 19.49 -16.32
CA LEU A 494 23.24 18.49 -17.18
C LEU A 494 22.71 19.17 -18.45
N GLN A 495 23.69 19.47 -19.28
CA GLN A 495 23.56 19.65 -20.72
C GLN A 495 22.92 18.42 -21.38
N ASP A 496 22.11 18.74 -22.39
CA ASP A 496 22.08 18.06 -23.69
C ASP A 496 21.36 16.71 -23.79
N ARG A 497 20.14 16.76 -24.33
CA ARG A 497 19.60 15.88 -25.39
C ARG A 497 18.13 16.18 -25.62
N THR A 498 17.81 16.85 -26.73
CA THR A 498 16.77 16.44 -27.71
C THR A 498 16.51 17.57 -28.70
N ASN A 499 17.32 17.57 -29.75
CA ASN A 499 17.05 18.28 -30.99
C ASN A 499 16.02 17.50 -31.82
N ARG A 500 15.05 18.25 -32.39
CA ARG A 500 14.25 18.03 -33.64
C ARG A 500 12.73 17.88 -33.46
N PHE A 501 12.02 18.96 -33.78
CA PHE A 501 10.64 18.98 -34.27
C PHE A 501 10.57 18.58 -35.77
N LYS A 502 9.52 17.84 -36.15
CA LYS A 502 8.49 18.25 -37.16
C LYS A 502 7.56 17.07 -37.49
N ILE A 503 6.29 17.15 -37.07
CA ILE A 503 5.20 16.37 -37.66
C ILE A 503 4.22 17.37 -38.29
N LYS A 504 3.90 17.13 -39.56
CA LYS A 504 2.96 17.90 -40.40
C LYS A 504 1.59 17.25 -40.24
N ILE A 505 0.57 18.05 -39.91
CA ILE A 505 -0.82 17.59 -39.79
C ILE A 505 -1.42 17.41 -41.19
N LYS A 506 -2.10 16.28 -41.40
CA LYS A 506 -3.32 16.22 -42.19
C LYS A 506 -4.35 15.40 -41.43
#